data_AF-A0AB34FPP5-F1
#
_entry.id   AF-A0AB34FPP5-F1
#
_cell.length_a   1.000
_cell.length_b   1.000
_cell.length_c   1.000
_cell.angle_alpha   90.00
_cell.angle_beta   90.00
_cell.angle_gamma   90.00
#
_symmetry.space_group_name_H-M   'P 1'
#
loop_
_entity.id
_entity.type
_entity.pdbx_description
1 polymer ?
#
loop_
_entity_poly.entity_id
_entity_poly.type
_entity_poly.pdbx_seq_one_letter_code
_entity_poly.pdbx_strand_id
1 'polypeptide(L)'
;MTSTQQAIAKQLAETVTTHEHELWRVNTEIHSHPELAYQERHAHDTICDMLESLGYQVTRHAYELETAFEVQAGVGGAVVVYNAEYDALPGIGHACGHNLIATSSIAAFLATAEALKSNGISGRVRLLGTPAEEEHGGKVALLAAGAYKDVDACLMGHPGPRVAPVDGVVRVPFMASTGATVVFNGVGAHAGNAPWLGKNALDAAVGAYNNISMLRQQTSPDQRMHAIISHGGDKANVIPHKTEMKVIVRATTDSEITASRERILACCQGAATATGCKADIKWEQHYKDLQCSRLIEQKFGENAGLQGLTYLPEAPTGSNVSYEIPSIHPIFLLDVEDPSVGPHHPKFAETAGTRASFEIALNFARVMAATGLDLLQSNDLREQMSLEKAGFDVLGRLDVTDTKAISETFASLVSGLRYPIRGFVGCAGVSDNDPAHTFSVERFRRLMDINVTGMFAVAQAVALEMKKANVSGSMVLVASMSGTVVNKGVDTAAYNSSKSAVLQLARSLAAEWGSRKGMPLIRVNSLSPGYIRTPATTESLSKAGMEEQWTGDNMLYRLSLVDEYRGPVLFLLSDASSFMTASDLRVDGGHCAW
;
A
#
# COMPACT_ATOMS: atom_id res chain seq x y z
N MET A 1 6.99 -25.92 -9.38
CA MET A 1 5.78 -25.35 -10.04
C MET A 1 4.63 -26.31 -9.81
N THR A 2 3.41 -25.81 -9.61
CA THR A 2 2.20 -26.65 -9.65
C THR A 2 1.62 -26.62 -11.06
N SER A 3 0.97 -27.70 -11.51
CA SER A 3 0.32 -27.75 -12.83
C SER A 3 -0.84 -26.74 -12.95
N THR A 4 -1.50 -26.43 -11.84
CA THR A 4 -2.64 -25.51 -11.78
C THR A 4 -2.26 -24.07 -12.16
N GLN A 5 -1.15 -23.53 -11.67
CA GLN A 5 -0.73 -22.16 -11.97
C GLN A 5 -0.40 -21.97 -13.46
N GLN A 6 0.22 -22.97 -14.10
CA GLN A 6 0.51 -22.93 -15.53
C GLN A 6 -0.76 -23.03 -16.38
N ALA A 7 -1.77 -23.80 -15.95
CA ALA A 7 -3.07 -23.86 -16.60
C ALA A 7 -3.83 -22.51 -16.51
N ILE A 8 -3.81 -21.87 -15.35
CA ILE A 8 -4.39 -20.53 -15.14
C ILE A 8 -3.70 -19.48 -16.01
N ALA A 9 -2.36 -19.40 -16.00
CA ALA A 9 -1.62 -18.45 -16.83
C ALA A 9 -1.93 -18.61 -18.33
N LYS A 10 -2.08 -19.86 -18.80
CA LYS A 10 -2.50 -20.16 -20.17
C LYS A 10 -3.95 -19.69 -20.46
N GLN A 11 -4.90 -19.95 -19.57
CA GLN A 11 -6.29 -19.50 -19.71
C GLN A 11 -6.40 -17.97 -19.82
N LEU A 12 -5.64 -17.25 -18.98
CA LEU A 12 -5.60 -15.78 -19.00
C LEU A 12 -5.04 -15.26 -20.33
N ALA A 13 -3.97 -15.89 -20.84
CA ALA A 13 -3.42 -15.56 -22.15
C ALA A 13 -4.39 -15.81 -23.31
N GLU A 14 -5.12 -16.93 -23.27
CA GLU A 14 -6.17 -17.28 -24.24
C GLU A 14 -7.36 -16.31 -24.21
N THR A 15 -7.75 -15.84 -23.03
CA THR A 15 -8.81 -14.81 -22.88
C THR A 15 -8.38 -13.47 -23.47
N VAL A 16 -7.15 -13.02 -23.18
CA VAL A 16 -6.61 -11.76 -23.74
C VAL A 16 -6.53 -11.82 -25.27
N THR A 17 -6.12 -12.95 -25.85
CA THR A 17 -6.12 -13.15 -27.32
C THR A 17 -7.53 -13.28 -27.91
N THR A 18 -8.53 -13.74 -27.14
CA THR A 18 -9.93 -13.79 -27.61
C THR A 18 -10.52 -12.39 -27.81
N HIS A 19 -10.18 -11.43 -26.94
CA HIS A 19 -10.66 -10.05 -27.02
C HIS A 19 -9.75 -9.09 -27.80
N GLU A 20 -8.63 -9.59 -28.35
CA GLU A 20 -7.57 -8.83 -28.99
C GLU A 20 -8.03 -7.87 -30.10
N HIS A 21 -9.05 -8.27 -30.87
CA HIS A 21 -9.64 -7.44 -31.92
C HIS A 21 -10.33 -6.19 -31.36
N GLU A 22 -11.15 -6.37 -30.33
CA GLU A 22 -11.90 -5.28 -29.68
C GLU A 22 -10.98 -4.38 -28.87
N LEU A 23 -10.01 -4.97 -28.17
CA LEU A 23 -8.95 -4.25 -27.47
C LEU A 23 -8.13 -3.38 -28.44
N TRP A 24 -7.78 -3.89 -29.63
CA TRP A 24 -7.06 -3.11 -30.64
C TRP A 24 -7.93 -1.97 -31.20
N ARG A 25 -9.22 -2.22 -31.46
CA ARG A 25 -10.17 -1.17 -31.87
C ARG A 25 -10.25 -0.04 -30.85
N VAL A 26 -10.46 -0.37 -29.57
CA VAL A 26 -10.49 0.62 -28.47
C VAL A 26 -9.18 1.39 -28.38
N ASN A 27 -8.03 0.71 -28.45
CA ASN A 27 -6.71 1.34 -28.43
C ASN A 27 -6.51 2.35 -29.58
N THR A 28 -6.89 1.99 -30.81
CA THR A 28 -6.76 2.87 -31.98
C THR A 28 -7.73 4.05 -31.94
N GLU A 29 -8.97 3.84 -31.50
CA GLU A 29 -9.96 4.91 -31.37
C GLU A 29 -9.54 5.97 -30.34
N ILE A 30 -9.09 5.56 -29.16
CA ILE A 30 -8.56 6.47 -28.14
C ILE A 30 -7.31 7.19 -28.68
N HIS A 31 -6.35 6.43 -29.22
CA HIS A 31 -5.07 7.01 -29.69
C HIS A 31 -5.25 8.07 -30.79
N SER A 32 -6.21 7.86 -31.70
CA SER A 32 -6.49 8.76 -32.82
C SER A 32 -7.39 9.96 -32.48
N HIS A 33 -8.09 9.92 -31.34
CA HIS A 33 -8.95 11.00 -30.85
C HIS A 33 -8.52 11.46 -29.44
N PRO A 34 -7.32 12.08 -29.30
CA PRO A 34 -6.80 12.49 -28.00
C PRO A 34 -7.63 13.62 -27.36
N GLU A 35 -8.26 13.31 -26.24
CA GLU A 35 -9.08 14.22 -25.43
C GLU A 35 -8.37 14.62 -24.12
N LEU A 36 -8.57 15.86 -23.68
CA LEU A 36 -7.89 16.39 -22.48
C LEU A 36 -8.63 16.03 -21.18
N ALA A 37 -7.99 16.30 -20.03
CA ALA A 37 -8.56 16.12 -18.69
C ALA A 37 -10.01 16.64 -18.57
N TYR A 38 -10.90 15.77 -18.07
CA TYR A 38 -12.36 15.95 -17.94
C TYR A 38 -13.12 16.23 -19.26
N GLN A 39 -12.52 15.92 -20.40
CA GLN A 39 -13.11 16.06 -21.75
C GLN A 39 -13.07 14.73 -22.53
N GLU A 40 -12.68 13.63 -21.89
CA GLU A 40 -12.46 12.28 -22.43
C GLU A 40 -13.75 11.52 -22.79
N ARG A 41 -14.64 12.15 -23.57
CA ARG A 41 -15.98 11.64 -23.90
C ARG A 41 -15.94 10.50 -24.91
N HIS A 42 -15.22 10.68 -26.02
CA HIS A 42 -15.02 9.63 -27.03
C HIS A 42 -14.30 8.43 -26.43
N ALA A 43 -13.29 8.66 -25.59
CA ALA A 43 -12.58 7.59 -24.89
C ALA A 43 -13.49 6.84 -23.89
N HIS A 44 -14.23 7.57 -23.04
CA HIS A 44 -15.22 7.00 -22.11
C HIS A 44 -16.25 6.14 -22.85
N ASP A 45 -16.93 6.70 -23.86
CA ASP A 45 -18.01 6.01 -24.55
C ASP A 45 -17.49 4.83 -25.39
N THR A 46 -16.32 4.95 -26.04
CA THR A 46 -15.69 3.83 -26.76
C THR A 46 -15.41 2.63 -25.85
N ILE A 47 -14.93 2.87 -24.61
CA ILE A 47 -14.68 1.80 -23.64
C ILE A 47 -16.00 1.21 -23.13
N CYS A 48 -16.98 2.05 -22.80
CA CYS A 48 -18.27 1.62 -22.26
C CYS A 48 -19.08 0.83 -23.30
N ASP A 49 -19.17 1.31 -24.54
CA ASP A 49 -19.83 0.62 -25.67
C ASP A 49 -19.24 -0.79 -25.88
N MET A 50 -17.92 -0.92 -25.82
CA MET A 50 -17.23 -2.21 -25.98
C MET A 50 -17.59 -3.17 -24.82
N LEU A 51 -17.50 -2.71 -23.56
CA LEU A 51 -17.84 -3.51 -22.38
C LEU A 51 -19.32 -3.93 -22.35
N GLU A 52 -20.23 -3.03 -22.72
CA GLU A 52 -21.67 -3.32 -22.84
C GLU A 52 -21.95 -4.31 -23.98
N SER A 53 -21.21 -4.24 -25.10
CA SER A 53 -21.33 -5.21 -26.20
C SER A 53 -20.88 -6.63 -25.82
N LEU A 54 -19.94 -6.76 -24.87
CA LEU A 54 -19.54 -8.03 -24.26
C LEU A 54 -20.52 -8.50 -23.15
N GLY A 55 -21.58 -7.73 -22.88
CA GLY A 55 -22.65 -8.07 -21.93
C GLY A 55 -22.37 -7.71 -20.48
N TYR A 56 -21.38 -6.86 -20.21
CA TYR A 56 -21.17 -6.32 -18.86
C TYR A 56 -22.14 -5.16 -18.56
N GLN A 57 -22.50 -4.98 -17.28
CA GLN A 57 -23.28 -3.83 -16.82
C GLN A 57 -22.32 -2.71 -16.41
N VAL A 58 -22.20 -1.69 -17.26
CA VAL A 58 -21.36 -0.52 -17.02
C VAL A 58 -22.17 0.59 -16.38
N THR A 59 -21.63 1.21 -15.34
CA THR A 59 -22.11 2.47 -14.78
C THR A 59 -21.31 3.60 -15.44
N ARG A 60 -21.88 4.18 -16.50
CA ARG A 60 -21.34 5.40 -17.16
C ARG A 60 -21.47 6.62 -16.24
N HIS A 61 -20.61 7.62 -16.44
CA HIS A 61 -20.60 8.88 -15.70
C HIS A 61 -20.58 8.68 -14.16
N ALA A 62 -19.78 7.71 -13.71
CA ALA A 62 -19.77 7.22 -12.33
C ALA A 62 -19.21 8.28 -11.36
N TYR A 63 -19.64 8.20 -10.10
CA TYR A 63 -19.05 8.97 -8.99
C TYR A 63 -19.04 10.50 -9.20
N GLU A 64 -20.08 11.02 -9.85
CA GLU A 64 -20.28 12.45 -10.19
C GLU A 64 -19.23 13.03 -11.16
N LEU A 65 -18.41 12.18 -11.81
CA LEU A 65 -17.46 12.59 -12.85
C LEU A 65 -17.97 12.19 -14.24
N GLU A 66 -18.16 13.18 -15.11
CA GLU A 66 -18.79 13.01 -16.43
C GLU A 66 -18.03 12.03 -17.35
N THR A 67 -16.72 11.88 -17.18
CA THR A 67 -15.87 11.01 -18.03
C THR A 67 -15.31 9.79 -17.27
N ALA A 68 -15.84 9.45 -16.09
CA ALA A 68 -15.50 8.24 -15.35
C ALA A 68 -16.55 7.13 -15.52
N PHE A 69 -16.15 5.87 -15.37
CA PHE A 69 -17.07 4.72 -15.38
C PHE A 69 -16.70 3.68 -14.32
N GLU A 70 -17.65 2.84 -13.94
CA GLU A 70 -17.40 1.59 -13.21
C GLU A 70 -18.00 0.39 -13.95
N VAL A 71 -17.27 -0.72 -14.02
CA VAL A 71 -17.83 -2.04 -14.32
C VAL A 71 -17.31 -3.07 -13.32
N GLN A 72 -18.16 -4.02 -12.91
CA GLN A 72 -17.82 -5.03 -11.91
C GLN A 72 -18.32 -6.41 -12.33
N ALA A 73 -17.53 -7.45 -12.07
CA ALA A 73 -17.85 -8.85 -12.35
C ALA A 73 -17.44 -9.77 -11.18
N GLY A 74 -17.96 -11.00 -11.17
CA GLY A 74 -17.75 -11.94 -10.06
C GLY A 74 -18.75 -11.76 -8.89
N VAL A 75 -18.67 -12.65 -7.90
CA VAL A 75 -19.58 -12.70 -6.75
C VAL A 75 -18.86 -13.09 -5.46
N GLY A 76 -19.26 -12.49 -4.34
CA GLY A 76 -18.64 -12.74 -3.03
C GLY A 76 -17.18 -12.26 -2.94
N GLY A 77 -16.45 -12.84 -2.00
CA GLY A 77 -15.00 -12.64 -1.81
C GLY A 77 -14.53 -11.19 -1.72
N ALA A 78 -13.23 -11.00 -1.99
CA ALA A 78 -12.58 -9.69 -2.08
C ALA A 78 -12.96 -8.92 -3.35
N VAL A 79 -12.63 -7.63 -3.38
CA VAL A 79 -12.67 -6.78 -4.59
C VAL A 79 -11.25 -6.39 -4.99
N VAL A 80 -10.87 -6.73 -6.22
CA VAL A 80 -9.66 -6.22 -6.88
C VAL A 80 -10.05 -5.24 -7.98
N VAL A 81 -9.47 -4.04 -7.97
CA VAL A 81 -9.69 -2.98 -8.95
C VAL A 81 -8.55 -2.91 -9.96
N TYR A 82 -8.88 -2.77 -11.24
CA TYR A 82 -8.00 -2.25 -12.28
C TYR A 82 -8.36 -0.79 -12.59
N ASN A 83 -7.37 0.08 -12.76
CA ASN A 83 -7.57 1.50 -13.13
C ASN A 83 -7.23 1.72 -14.61
N ALA A 84 -8.12 2.34 -15.38
CA ALA A 84 -7.94 2.66 -16.80
C ALA A 84 -7.90 4.18 -17.00
N GLU A 85 -6.73 4.71 -17.35
CA GLU A 85 -6.51 6.13 -17.68
C GLU A 85 -6.55 6.31 -19.20
N TYR A 86 -7.07 7.44 -19.67
CA TYR A 86 -7.33 7.68 -21.10
C TYR A 86 -7.42 9.17 -21.48
N ASP A 87 -6.85 10.06 -20.66
CA ASP A 87 -6.62 11.45 -21.01
C ASP A 87 -5.34 11.65 -21.85
N ALA A 88 -5.26 12.79 -22.54
CA ALA A 88 -4.18 13.19 -23.44
C ALA A 88 -3.59 14.55 -23.08
N LEU A 89 -2.38 14.80 -23.58
CA LEU A 89 -1.61 16.02 -23.32
C LEU A 89 -1.84 17.09 -24.40
N PRO A 90 -1.99 18.38 -24.02
CA PRO A 90 -2.23 19.48 -24.95
C PRO A 90 -1.21 19.56 -26.10
N GLY A 91 -1.69 19.39 -27.33
CA GLY A 91 -0.90 19.55 -28.56
C GLY A 91 0.07 18.41 -28.89
N ILE A 92 0.16 17.36 -28.06
CA ILE A 92 1.05 16.21 -28.29
C ILE A 92 0.36 14.84 -28.17
N GLY A 93 -0.95 14.81 -27.90
CA GLY A 93 -1.76 13.59 -27.87
C GLY A 93 -1.46 12.70 -26.65
N HIS A 94 -1.63 11.38 -26.77
CA HIS A 94 -1.27 10.43 -25.71
C HIS A 94 0.25 10.23 -25.61
N ALA A 95 1.01 11.31 -25.43
CA ALA A 95 2.46 11.28 -25.25
C ALA A 95 2.90 10.67 -23.89
N CYS A 96 1.95 10.37 -23.00
CA CYS A 96 2.16 9.53 -21.82
C CYS A 96 1.67 8.07 -22.02
N GLY A 97 1.03 7.77 -23.16
CA GLY A 97 0.61 6.42 -23.56
C GLY A 97 -0.62 5.87 -22.85
N HIS A 98 -1.52 6.73 -22.35
CA HIS A 98 -2.71 6.32 -21.58
C HIS A 98 -3.64 5.37 -22.36
N ASN A 99 -3.68 5.45 -23.70
CA ASN A 99 -4.35 4.44 -24.54
C ASN A 99 -3.91 2.98 -24.24
N LEU A 100 -2.64 2.76 -23.87
CA LEU A 100 -2.11 1.46 -23.44
C LEU A 100 -2.41 1.13 -21.97
N ILE A 101 -2.56 2.14 -21.12
CA ILE A 101 -3.00 1.99 -19.72
C ILE A 101 -4.44 1.48 -19.70
N ALA A 102 -5.36 2.18 -20.37
CA ALA A 102 -6.73 1.73 -20.56
C ALA A 102 -6.78 0.31 -21.15
N THR A 103 -6.09 0.07 -22.27
CA THR A 103 -6.06 -1.24 -22.95
C THR A 103 -5.61 -2.37 -22.01
N SER A 104 -4.50 -2.19 -21.30
CA SER A 104 -3.95 -3.25 -20.43
C SER A 104 -4.80 -3.52 -19.20
N SER A 105 -5.40 -2.48 -18.59
CA SER A 105 -6.34 -2.64 -17.48
C SER A 105 -7.68 -3.26 -17.90
N ILE A 106 -8.21 -2.90 -19.07
CA ILE A 106 -9.40 -3.55 -19.66
C ILE A 106 -9.12 -5.03 -19.94
N ALA A 107 -8.00 -5.35 -20.59
CA ALA A 107 -7.60 -6.73 -20.87
C ALA A 107 -7.41 -7.57 -19.60
N ALA A 108 -6.83 -6.99 -18.54
CA ALA A 108 -6.67 -7.64 -17.24
C ALA A 108 -8.01 -7.85 -16.52
N PHE A 109 -8.94 -6.88 -16.60
CA PHE A 109 -10.31 -7.02 -16.08
C PHE A 109 -11.04 -8.18 -16.76
N LEU A 110 -11.04 -8.24 -18.10
CA LEU A 110 -11.74 -9.28 -18.87
C LEU A 110 -11.17 -10.67 -18.54
N ALA A 111 -9.84 -10.82 -18.55
CA ALA A 111 -9.18 -12.08 -18.24
C ALA A 111 -9.48 -12.57 -16.80
N THR A 112 -9.43 -11.67 -15.81
CA THR A 112 -9.78 -12.00 -14.42
C THR A 112 -11.27 -12.32 -14.26
N ALA A 113 -12.17 -11.58 -14.92
CA ALA A 113 -13.62 -11.81 -14.85
C ALA A 113 -14.02 -13.18 -15.41
N GLU A 114 -13.46 -13.58 -16.56
CA GLU A 114 -13.70 -14.90 -17.14
C GLU A 114 -13.02 -16.02 -16.35
N ALA A 115 -11.84 -15.79 -15.79
CA ALA A 115 -11.18 -16.76 -14.92
C ALA A 115 -11.98 -17.01 -13.63
N LEU A 116 -12.52 -15.97 -12.98
CA LEU A 116 -13.42 -16.08 -11.84
C LEU A 116 -14.65 -16.95 -12.17
N LYS A 117 -15.34 -16.61 -13.27
CA LYS A 117 -16.56 -17.27 -13.73
C LYS A 117 -16.32 -18.75 -14.10
N SER A 118 -15.25 -19.03 -14.84
CA SER A 118 -14.96 -20.37 -15.38
C SER A 118 -14.45 -21.35 -14.34
N ASN A 119 -13.72 -20.87 -13.32
CA ASN A 119 -13.15 -21.69 -12.26
C ASN A 119 -14.00 -21.70 -10.97
N GLY A 120 -15.14 -20.98 -10.93
CA GLY A 120 -16.03 -20.93 -9.77
C GLY A 120 -15.44 -20.22 -8.55
N ILE A 121 -14.56 -19.25 -8.76
CA ILE A 121 -13.81 -18.57 -7.69
C ILE A 121 -14.71 -17.49 -7.05
N SER A 122 -14.84 -17.52 -5.72
CA SER A 122 -15.54 -16.47 -4.95
C SER A 122 -14.67 -15.22 -4.84
N GLY A 123 -15.01 -14.18 -5.59
CA GLY A 123 -14.32 -12.89 -5.64
C GLY A 123 -15.00 -11.96 -6.62
N ARG A 124 -14.65 -10.67 -6.56
CA ARG A 124 -15.12 -9.61 -7.45
C ARG A 124 -13.95 -8.90 -8.08
N VAL A 125 -14.05 -8.64 -9.38
CA VAL A 125 -13.13 -7.77 -10.11
C VAL A 125 -13.89 -6.53 -10.56
N ARG A 126 -13.28 -5.36 -10.39
CA ARG A 126 -13.81 -4.06 -10.82
C ARG A 126 -12.81 -3.42 -11.79
N LEU A 127 -13.31 -2.71 -12.79
CA LEU A 127 -12.53 -1.79 -13.60
C LEU A 127 -13.12 -0.39 -13.40
N LEU A 128 -12.27 0.56 -13.04
CA LEU A 128 -12.61 1.97 -12.93
C LEU A 128 -12.00 2.73 -14.10
N GLY A 129 -12.83 3.51 -14.79
CA GLY A 129 -12.35 4.55 -15.69
C GLY A 129 -11.91 5.76 -14.87
N THR A 130 -10.63 6.11 -14.98
CA THR A 130 -9.96 7.12 -14.16
C THR A 130 -9.49 8.29 -15.04
N PRO A 131 -10.37 9.28 -15.34
CA PRO A 131 -10.02 10.44 -16.15
C PRO A 131 -9.07 11.41 -15.42
N ALA A 132 -8.56 12.41 -16.16
CA ALA A 132 -7.82 13.55 -15.63
C ALA A 132 -6.64 13.18 -14.70
N GLU A 133 -5.67 12.43 -15.21
CA GLU A 133 -4.41 12.13 -14.51
C GLU A 133 -3.50 13.37 -14.52
N GLU A 134 -3.18 13.81 -15.75
CA GLU A 134 -2.14 14.79 -16.10
C GLU A 134 -2.43 16.16 -15.48
N GLU A 135 -3.72 16.49 -15.34
CA GLU A 135 -4.20 17.69 -14.67
C GLU A 135 -5.32 17.33 -13.70
N HIS A 136 -5.32 17.96 -12.52
CA HIS A 136 -6.38 17.89 -11.49
C HIS A 136 -6.52 16.56 -10.72
N GLY A 137 -6.06 15.41 -11.25
CA GLY A 137 -5.94 14.14 -10.52
C GLY A 137 -7.27 13.46 -10.19
N GLY A 138 -8.04 13.06 -11.21
CA GLY A 138 -9.39 12.48 -11.10
C GLY A 138 -9.46 11.21 -10.24
N LYS A 139 -8.39 10.41 -10.13
CA LYS A 139 -8.27 9.31 -9.13
C LYS A 139 -8.54 9.78 -7.69
N VAL A 140 -8.17 11.00 -7.34
CA VAL A 140 -8.41 11.58 -6.01
C VAL A 140 -9.87 12.03 -5.84
N ALA A 141 -10.51 12.50 -6.90
CA ALA A 141 -11.94 12.79 -6.89
C ALA A 141 -12.78 11.51 -6.76
N LEU A 142 -12.43 10.44 -7.50
CA LEU A 142 -13.01 9.10 -7.37
C LEU A 142 -12.84 8.52 -5.96
N LEU A 143 -11.67 8.73 -5.33
CA LEU A 143 -11.42 8.35 -3.94
C LEU A 143 -12.32 9.10 -2.95
N ALA A 144 -12.47 10.42 -3.12
CA ALA A 144 -13.37 11.23 -2.29
C ALA A 144 -14.86 10.88 -2.48
N ALA A 145 -15.26 10.52 -3.71
CA ALA A 145 -16.61 10.06 -4.05
C ALA A 145 -16.89 8.59 -3.68
N GLY A 146 -15.89 7.85 -3.20
CA GLY A 146 -16.06 6.49 -2.67
C GLY A 146 -15.92 5.35 -3.68
N ALA A 147 -15.39 5.59 -4.89
CA ALA A 147 -15.17 4.54 -5.92
C ALA A 147 -14.28 3.38 -5.48
N TYR A 148 -13.41 3.67 -4.50
CA TYR A 148 -12.46 2.75 -3.89
C TYR A 148 -12.97 2.16 -2.55
N LYS A 149 -14.24 2.38 -2.19
CA LYS A 149 -14.84 1.81 -0.98
C LYS A 149 -15.00 0.28 -1.11
N ASP A 150 -14.72 -0.41 0.00
CA ASP A 150 -14.82 -1.87 0.14
C ASP A 150 -13.91 -2.63 -0.87
N VAL A 151 -12.78 -2.03 -1.23
CA VAL A 151 -11.73 -2.60 -2.11
C VAL A 151 -10.54 -3.13 -1.31
N ASP A 152 -10.08 -4.33 -1.67
CA ASP A 152 -8.93 -5.01 -1.06
C ASP A 152 -7.60 -4.65 -1.76
N ALA A 153 -7.58 -4.56 -3.10
CA ALA A 153 -6.38 -4.23 -3.89
C ALA A 153 -6.66 -3.33 -5.10
N CYS A 154 -5.65 -2.56 -5.51
CA CYS A 154 -5.65 -1.83 -6.79
C CYS A 154 -4.45 -2.19 -7.66
N LEU A 155 -4.68 -2.46 -8.95
CA LEU A 155 -3.66 -2.72 -9.94
C LEU A 155 -3.80 -1.73 -11.11
N MET A 156 -2.66 -1.38 -11.69
CA MET A 156 -2.48 -0.49 -12.82
C MET A 156 -1.04 -0.67 -13.31
N GLY A 157 -0.70 -0.22 -14.50
CA GLY A 157 0.68 0.07 -14.87
C GLY A 157 0.76 0.99 -16.08
N HIS A 158 1.97 1.46 -16.38
CA HIS A 158 2.18 2.60 -17.27
C HIS A 158 3.32 2.30 -18.26
N PRO A 159 3.21 2.74 -19.53
CA PRO A 159 4.28 2.54 -20.50
C PRO A 159 5.51 3.40 -20.17
N GLY A 160 6.71 2.86 -20.38
CA GLY A 160 7.98 3.59 -20.29
C GLY A 160 8.92 3.27 -21.47
N PRO A 161 9.97 4.07 -21.71
CA PRO A 161 10.91 3.81 -22.80
C PRO A 161 11.91 2.72 -22.42
N ARG A 162 12.20 1.77 -23.31
CA ARG A 162 13.08 0.63 -22.99
C ARG A 162 14.54 1.03 -22.73
N VAL A 163 14.88 1.24 -21.45
CA VAL A 163 16.23 1.59 -20.96
C VAL A 163 17.16 0.39 -20.70
N ALA A 164 16.64 -0.84 -20.74
CA ALA A 164 17.39 -2.07 -20.47
C ALA A 164 16.78 -3.27 -21.25
N PRO A 165 17.52 -4.37 -21.49
CA PRO A 165 17.03 -5.56 -22.19
C PRO A 165 16.12 -6.42 -21.28
N VAL A 166 15.02 -5.82 -20.85
CA VAL A 166 14.00 -6.35 -19.93
C VAL A 166 12.63 -5.84 -20.38
N ASP A 167 11.56 -6.48 -19.93
CA ASP A 167 10.17 -6.16 -20.32
C ASP A 167 9.56 -5.03 -19.48
N GLY A 168 10.08 -4.80 -18.27
CA GLY A 168 9.48 -3.86 -17.34
C GLY A 168 10.23 -3.64 -16.03
N VAL A 169 9.57 -2.93 -15.12
CA VAL A 169 10.03 -2.62 -13.77
C VAL A 169 8.84 -2.76 -12.80
N VAL A 170 8.97 -3.58 -11.75
CA VAL A 170 7.88 -3.95 -10.82
C VAL A 170 7.58 -2.83 -9.82
N ARG A 171 8.54 -2.56 -8.92
CA ARG A 171 8.50 -1.38 -8.05
C ARG A 171 9.08 -0.22 -8.79
N VAL A 172 8.48 0.93 -8.60
CA VAL A 172 9.01 2.22 -9.01
C VAL A 172 8.76 3.16 -7.81
N PRO A 173 9.78 3.82 -7.18
CA PRO A 173 9.57 4.80 -6.11
C PRO A 173 9.16 6.17 -6.67
N PHE A 174 8.01 6.66 -6.23
CA PHE A 174 7.35 7.82 -6.82
C PHE A 174 7.56 9.07 -5.96
N MET A 175 7.75 10.24 -6.57
CA MET A 175 7.88 11.49 -5.80
C MET A 175 6.52 12.17 -5.60
N ALA A 176 6.21 12.49 -4.35
CA ALA A 176 5.13 13.40 -4.00
C ALA A 176 5.37 14.79 -4.64
N SER A 177 4.29 15.48 -5.01
CA SER A 177 4.33 16.75 -5.76
C SER A 177 3.16 17.67 -5.41
N THR A 178 3.38 18.98 -5.38
CA THR A 178 2.30 19.97 -5.31
C THR A 178 2.70 21.31 -5.92
N GLY A 179 1.75 21.96 -6.58
CA GLY A 179 1.90 23.32 -7.09
C GLY A 179 1.26 24.37 -6.17
N ALA A 180 1.65 25.63 -6.37
CA ALA A 180 1.00 26.78 -5.78
C ALA A 180 1.04 27.98 -6.74
N THR A 181 -0.09 28.68 -6.83
CA THR A 181 -0.15 30.02 -7.41
C THR A 181 -0.10 31.04 -6.27
N VAL A 182 0.89 31.93 -6.31
CA VAL A 182 1.16 32.98 -5.33
C VAL A 182 0.90 34.34 -5.97
N VAL A 183 -0.04 35.10 -5.43
CA VAL A 183 -0.35 36.47 -5.88
C VAL A 183 0.19 37.45 -4.85
N PHE A 184 1.02 38.39 -5.27
CA PHE A 184 1.43 39.51 -4.41
C PHE A 184 0.58 40.74 -4.71
N ASN A 185 0.02 41.34 -3.67
CA ASN A 185 -0.84 42.52 -3.75
C ASN A 185 -0.17 43.71 -3.04
N GLY A 186 0.14 44.75 -3.80
CA GLY A 186 0.86 45.95 -3.40
C GLY A 186 0.05 47.23 -3.66
N VAL A 187 0.73 48.31 -4.06
CA VAL A 187 0.12 49.63 -4.35
C VAL A 187 0.86 50.26 -5.53
N GLY A 188 0.13 50.66 -6.57
CA GLY A 188 0.70 51.27 -7.77
C GLY A 188 1.07 52.74 -7.58
N ALA A 189 2.20 53.15 -8.15
CA ALA A 189 2.68 54.54 -8.14
C ALA A 189 3.50 54.85 -9.41
N HIS A 190 3.69 56.14 -9.72
CA HIS A 190 4.54 56.56 -10.84
C HIS A 190 6.02 56.43 -10.44
N ALA A 191 6.71 55.43 -11.00
CA ALA A 191 8.02 54.98 -10.51
C ALA A 191 9.09 56.10 -10.52
N GLY A 192 9.09 56.96 -11.54
CA GLY A 192 10.03 58.08 -11.66
C GLY A 192 9.62 59.39 -10.97
N ASN A 193 8.49 59.44 -10.25
CA ASN A 193 7.98 60.70 -9.66
C ASN A 193 7.57 60.60 -8.18
N ALA A 194 6.96 59.50 -7.77
CA ALA A 194 6.56 59.30 -6.37
C ALA A 194 6.58 57.81 -5.95
N PRO A 195 7.69 57.08 -6.14
CA PRO A 195 7.78 55.64 -5.84
C PRO A 195 7.50 55.32 -4.36
N TRP A 196 7.80 56.25 -3.44
CA TRP A 196 7.54 56.10 -2.00
C TRP A 196 6.05 56.07 -1.61
N LEU A 197 5.13 56.35 -2.53
CA LEU A 197 3.69 56.15 -2.33
C LEU A 197 3.23 54.73 -2.74
N GLY A 198 4.07 53.97 -3.43
CA GLY A 198 3.78 52.62 -3.89
C GLY A 198 4.23 51.54 -2.91
N LYS A 199 3.84 50.30 -3.23
CA LYS A 199 4.35 49.07 -2.63
C LYS A 199 4.54 48.07 -3.76
N ASN A 200 5.77 47.66 -4.01
CA ASN A 200 6.12 46.97 -5.24
C ASN A 200 5.88 45.45 -5.14
N ALA A 201 4.84 44.97 -5.83
CA ALA A 201 4.53 43.54 -5.90
C ALA A 201 5.58 42.74 -6.69
N LEU A 202 6.32 43.36 -7.61
CA LEU A 202 7.42 42.69 -8.31
C LEU A 202 8.62 42.47 -7.39
N ASP A 203 8.98 43.44 -6.55
CA ASP A 203 10.03 43.25 -5.53
C ASP A 203 9.63 42.16 -4.52
N ALA A 204 8.34 42.02 -4.22
CA ALA A 204 7.82 40.94 -3.37
C ALA A 204 7.99 39.56 -4.04
N ALA A 205 7.66 39.45 -5.33
CA ALA A 205 7.85 38.21 -6.10
C ALA A 205 9.33 37.85 -6.29
N VAL A 206 10.19 38.82 -6.61
CA VAL A 206 11.65 38.63 -6.74
C VAL A 206 12.27 38.27 -5.38
N GLY A 207 11.84 38.92 -4.29
CA GLY A 207 12.25 38.56 -2.93
C GLY A 207 11.85 37.13 -2.57
N ALA A 208 10.63 36.70 -2.90
CA ALA A 208 10.17 35.34 -2.66
C ALA A 208 10.95 34.30 -3.49
N TYR A 209 11.21 34.61 -4.77
CA TYR A 209 12.04 33.79 -5.65
C TYR A 209 13.46 33.62 -5.10
N ASN A 210 14.09 34.70 -4.64
CA ASN A 210 15.42 34.67 -4.02
C ASN A 210 15.42 33.89 -2.70
N ASN A 211 14.38 34.05 -1.86
CA ASN A 211 14.22 33.26 -0.63
C ASN A 211 14.10 31.76 -0.94
N ILE A 212 13.29 31.37 -1.94
CA ILE A 212 13.16 29.98 -2.40
C ILE A 212 14.47 29.48 -3.05
N SER A 213 15.26 30.36 -3.68
CA SER A 213 16.57 30.00 -4.23
C SER A 213 17.60 29.71 -3.13
N MET A 214 17.62 30.49 -2.06
CA MET A 214 18.48 30.25 -0.89
C MET A 214 18.06 28.98 -0.14
N LEU A 215 16.74 28.78 0.03
CA LEU A 215 16.14 27.63 0.72
C LEU A 215 16.68 26.27 0.23
N ARG A 216 17.00 26.15 -1.06
CA ARG A 216 17.53 24.93 -1.70
C ARG A 216 18.88 24.46 -1.14
N GLN A 217 19.64 25.32 -0.48
CA GLN A 217 20.87 24.92 0.21
C GLN A 217 20.57 24.12 1.50
N GLN A 218 19.34 24.19 2.02
CA GLN A 218 18.89 23.48 3.22
C GLN A 218 17.68 22.56 2.93
N THR A 219 17.61 21.99 1.72
CA THR A 219 16.65 20.93 1.33
C THR A 219 17.40 19.61 1.10
N SER A 220 16.67 18.48 1.10
CA SER A 220 17.26 17.18 0.76
C SER A 220 17.81 17.18 -0.69
N PRO A 221 18.90 16.44 -1.00
CA PRO A 221 19.35 16.21 -2.37
C PRO A 221 18.30 15.63 -3.33
N ASP A 222 17.22 15.05 -2.80
CA ASP A 222 16.11 14.46 -3.57
C ASP A 222 14.95 15.46 -3.79
N GLN A 223 14.86 16.51 -2.97
CA GLN A 223 13.83 17.54 -3.09
C GLN A 223 14.10 18.48 -4.26
N ARG A 224 13.05 18.83 -5.02
CA ARG A 224 13.11 19.82 -6.10
C ARG A 224 12.11 20.94 -5.86
N MET A 225 12.55 22.17 -6.03
CA MET A 225 11.70 23.36 -5.99
C MET A 225 11.88 24.14 -7.28
N HIS A 226 10.78 24.50 -7.92
CA HIS A 226 10.73 25.25 -9.17
C HIS A 226 9.82 26.46 -8.98
N ALA A 227 10.12 27.58 -9.63
CA ALA A 227 9.27 28.77 -9.60
C ALA A 227 9.40 29.56 -10.91
N ILE A 228 8.34 30.26 -11.29
CA ILE A 228 8.31 31.25 -12.38
C ILE A 228 7.44 32.43 -11.96
N ILE A 229 7.77 33.64 -12.44
CA ILE A 229 6.87 34.80 -12.33
C ILE A 229 6.00 34.81 -13.59
N SER A 230 4.73 34.44 -13.46
CA SER A 230 3.76 34.37 -14.57
C SER A 230 3.20 35.75 -14.95
N HIS A 231 3.15 36.70 -14.01
CA HIS A 231 2.87 38.11 -14.30
C HIS A 231 3.73 39.02 -13.43
N GLY A 232 4.55 39.86 -14.07
CA GLY A 232 5.52 40.76 -13.41
C GLY A 232 5.11 42.24 -13.34
N GLY A 233 3.88 42.59 -13.77
CA GLY A 233 3.45 43.98 -13.97
C GLY A 233 3.61 44.46 -15.42
N ASP A 234 2.87 45.52 -15.76
CA ASP A 234 2.49 45.80 -17.16
C ASP A 234 3.35 46.89 -17.85
N LYS A 235 4.01 47.77 -17.10
CA LYS A 235 4.81 48.90 -17.62
C LYS A 235 5.96 49.28 -16.70
N ALA A 236 7.17 49.40 -17.26
CA ALA A 236 8.40 49.70 -16.50
C ALA A 236 8.43 51.06 -15.77
N ASN A 237 7.56 52.03 -16.14
CA ASN A 237 7.48 53.34 -15.48
C ASN A 237 6.39 53.41 -14.38
N VAL A 238 5.71 52.30 -14.08
CA VAL A 238 4.68 52.18 -13.05
C VAL A 238 5.12 51.11 -12.06
N ILE A 239 5.07 51.39 -10.75
CA ILE A 239 5.32 50.40 -9.71
C ILE A 239 4.23 49.30 -9.80
N PRO A 240 4.59 48.02 -9.99
CA PRO A 240 3.62 46.92 -10.05
C PRO A 240 2.78 46.83 -8.77
N HIS A 241 1.46 46.97 -8.93
CA HIS A 241 0.49 46.88 -7.84
C HIS A 241 0.04 45.43 -7.58
N LYS A 242 0.26 44.53 -8.55
CA LYS A 242 -0.02 43.10 -8.48
C LYS A 242 1.03 42.34 -9.29
N THR A 243 1.39 41.15 -8.84
CA THR A 243 2.15 40.15 -9.60
C THR A 243 1.66 38.75 -9.28
N GLU A 244 2.03 37.78 -10.13
CA GLU A 244 1.73 36.36 -9.94
C GLU A 244 3.01 35.53 -10.14
N MET A 245 3.20 34.55 -9.25
CA MET A 245 4.29 33.58 -9.28
C MET A 245 3.71 32.18 -9.13
N LYS A 246 4.10 31.25 -10.01
CA LYS A 246 3.82 29.82 -9.84
C LYS A 246 5.01 29.13 -9.20
N VAL A 247 4.76 28.20 -8.28
CA VAL A 247 5.77 27.39 -7.57
C VAL A 247 5.36 25.93 -7.66
N ILE A 248 6.32 25.03 -7.86
CA ILE A 248 6.13 23.58 -7.78
C ILE A 248 7.19 23.02 -6.82
N VAL A 249 6.80 22.11 -5.94
CA VAL A 249 7.72 21.35 -5.09
C VAL A 249 7.49 19.86 -5.23
N ARG A 250 8.59 19.10 -5.30
CA ARG A 250 8.64 17.63 -5.35
C ARG A 250 9.56 17.11 -4.24
N ALA A 251 9.21 15.98 -3.65
CA ALA A 251 9.98 15.31 -2.59
C ALA A 251 9.70 13.80 -2.59
N THR A 252 10.50 13.03 -1.86
CA THR A 252 10.35 11.56 -1.79
C THR A 252 9.11 11.14 -1.01
N THR A 253 8.57 11.97 -0.12
CA THR A 253 7.34 11.69 0.65
C THR A 253 6.39 12.89 0.80
N ASP A 254 5.09 12.62 0.99
CA ASP A 254 4.06 13.58 1.43
C ASP A 254 4.50 14.37 2.69
N SER A 255 5.11 13.69 3.66
CA SER A 255 5.61 14.34 4.89
C SER A 255 6.65 15.43 4.61
N GLU A 256 7.52 15.20 3.63
CA GLU A 256 8.52 16.16 3.17
C GLU A 256 7.93 17.27 2.31
N ILE A 257 6.88 16.98 1.52
CA ILE A 257 6.09 18.02 0.85
C ILE A 257 5.46 18.95 1.89
N THR A 258 4.79 18.39 2.90
CA THR A 258 4.14 19.18 3.95
C THR A 258 5.13 20.11 4.66
N ALA A 259 6.29 19.59 5.10
CA ALA A 259 7.36 20.43 5.66
C ALA A 259 7.94 21.45 4.66
N SER A 260 7.94 21.14 3.35
CA SER A 260 8.39 22.08 2.31
C SER A 260 7.38 23.20 2.04
N ARG A 261 6.07 22.91 2.12
CA ARG A 261 4.99 23.90 1.94
C ARG A 261 5.07 25.01 2.99
N GLU A 262 5.31 24.66 4.24
CA GLU A 262 5.53 25.62 5.34
C GLU A 262 6.73 26.54 5.08
N ARG A 263 7.84 25.97 4.58
CA ARG A 263 9.06 26.73 4.28
C ARG A 263 8.89 27.65 3.07
N ILE A 264 8.21 27.21 2.02
CA ILE A 264 7.85 28.03 0.85
C ILE A 264 6.88 29.16 1.23
N LEU A 265 5.89 28.87 2.08
CA LEU A 265 4.97 29.86 2.66
C LEU A 265 5.77 30.95 3.40
N ALA A 266 6.69 30.58 4.28
CA ALA A 266 7.55 31.51 5.00
C ALA A 266 8.43 32.36 4.06
N CYS A 267 8.99 31.77 3.00
CA CYS A 267 9.75 32.51 1.97
C CYS A 267 8.91 33.59 1.27
N CYS A 268 7.63 33.29 0.97
CA CYS A 268 6.71 34.23 0.32
C CYS A 268 6.24 35.32 1.29
N GLN A 269 5.82 34.96 2.51
CA GLN A 269 5.35 35.91 3.52
C GLN A 269 6.46 36.83 4.03
N GLY A 270 7.70 36.36 4.12
CA GLY A 270 8.86 37.20 4.44
C GLY A 270 9.09 38.30 3.38
N ALA A 271 9.00 37.96 2.10
CA ALA A 271 9.18 38.93 1.00
C ALA A 271 8.01 39.93 0.89
N ALA A 272 6.77 39.47 1.10
CA ALA A 272 5.61 40.37 1.21
C ALA A 272 5.77 41.34 2.39
N THR A 273 6.18 40.85 3.56
CA THR A 273 6.42 41.68 4.76
C THR A 273 7.51 42.73 4.52
N ALA A 274 8.65 42.33 3.93
CA ALA A 274 9.77 43.22 3.65
C ALA A 274 9.43 44.35 2.65
N THR A 275 8.47 44.12 1.76
CA THR A 275 7.98 45.12 0.78
C THR A 275 6.69 45.82 1.22
N GLY A 276 6.15 45.47 2.39
CA GLY A 276 4.86 45.93 2.90
C GLY A 276 3.63 45.44 2.12
N CYS A 277 3.81 44.54 1.15
CA CYS A 277 2.75 43.92 0.35
C CYS A 277 2.00 42.83 1.13
N LYS A 278 0.95 42.27 0.52
CA LYS A 278 0.34 40.99 0.93
C LYS A 278 0.75 39.89 -0.04
N ALA A 279 0.74 38.64 0.43
CA ALA A 279 0.85 37.44 -0.39
C ALA A 279 -0.37 36.55 -0.14
N ASP A 280 -1.10 36.25 -1.21
CA ASP A 280 -2.26 35.38 -1.22
C ASP A 280 -1.88 34.10 -1.98
N ILE A 281 -1.92 32.94 -1.31
CA ILE A 281 -1.33 31.68 -1.78
C ILE A 281 -2.42 30.63 -1.94
N LYS A 282 -2.66 30.19 -3.18
CA LYS A 282 -3.54 29.07 -3.49
C LYS A 282 -2.69 27.85 -3.85
N TRP A 283 -2.72 26.82 -3.00
CA TRP A 283 -2.16 25.51 -3.33
C TRP A 283 -3.05 24.79 -4.35
N GLU A 284 -2.42 24.03 -5.24
CA GLU A 284 -3.05 23.18 -6.23
C GLU A 284 -3.30 21.78 -5.65
N GLN A 285 -3.87 20.87 -6.44
CA GLN A 285 -4.10 19.49 -5.99
C GLN A 285 -2.77 18.85 -5.57
N HIS A 286 -2.81 18.04 -4.50
CA HIS A 286 -1.64 17.42 -3.93
C HIS A 286 -1.51 15.96 -4.39
N TYR A 287 -0.43 15.66 -5.10
CA TYR A 287 -0.04 14.32 -5.50
C TYR A 287 0.91 13.74 -4.44
N LYS A 288 0.63 12.53 -3.98
CA LYS A 288 1.47 11.80 -3.02
C LYS A 288 2.48 10.90 -3.75
N ASP A 289 3.45 10.43 -2.98
CA ASP A 289 4.29 9.30 -3.32
C ASP A 289 3.49 7.99 -3.35
N LEU A 290 4.02 6.96 -4.01
CA LEU A 290 3.39 5.65 -4.13
C LEU A 290 3.95 4.68 -3.10
N GLN A 291 3.06 4.24 -2.21
CA GLN A 291 3.31 3.20 -1.23
C GLN A 291 2.92 1.83 -1.81
N CYS A 292 3.77 1.27 -2.68
CA CYS A 292 3.54 -0.07 -3.24
C CYS A 292 3.44 -1.15 -2.14
N SER A 293 2.50 -2.08 -2.33
CA SER A 293 2.47 -3.34 -1.58
C SER A 293 3.62 -4.23 -2.04
N ARG A 294 4.55 -4.57 -1.12
CA ARG A 294 5.69 -5.45 -1.45
C ARG A 294 5.21 -6.87 -1.76
N LEU A 295 4.10 -7.27 -1.16
CA LEU A 295 3.47 -8.55 -1.42
C LEU A 295 2.93 -8.65 -2.85
N ILE A 296 2.25 -7.60 -3.32
CA ILE A 296 1.74 -7.53 -4.69
C ILE A 296 2.91 -7.35 -5.69
N GLU A 297 3.96 -6.59 -5.36
CA GLU A 297 5.22 -6.54 -6.14
C GLU A 297 5.80 -7.95 -6.33
N GLN A 298 5.97 -8.72 -5.25
CA GLN A 298 6.52 -10.08 -5.35
C GLN A 298 5.62 -10.98 -6.21
N LYS A 299 4.30 -10.93 -6.04
CA LYS A 299 3.35 -11.73 -6.84
C LYS A 299 3.37 -11.33 -8.31
N PHE A 300 3.52 -10.05 -8.62
CA PHE A 300 3.69 -9.57 -9.98
C PHE A 300 4.98 -10.11 -10.60
N GLY A 301 6.12 -10.02 -9.88
CA GLY A 301 7.41 -10.54 -10.36
C GLY A 301 7.41 -12.06 -10.57
N GLU A 302 6.78 -12.82 -9.67
CA GLU A 302 6.58 -14.28 -9.83
C GLU A 302 5.73 -14.59 -11.08
N ASN A 303 4.62 -13.88 -11.29
CA ASN A 303 3.74 -14.09 -12.43
C ASN A 303 4.35 -13.63 -13.76
N ALA A 304 5.19 -12.60 -13.77
CA ALA A 304 5.97 -12.20 -14.94
C ALA A 304 6.95 -13.33 -15.35
N GLY A 305 7.72 -13.84 -14.39
CA GLY A 305 8.65 -14.95 -14.62
C GLY A 305 7.98 -16.25 -15.07
N LEU A 306 6.78 -16.55 -14.56
CA LEU A 306 5.96 -17.69 -15.02
C LEU A 306 5.48 -17.54 -16.48
N GLN A 307 5.40 -16.30 -16.99
CA GLN A 307 5.02 -15.98 -18.36
C GLN A 307 6.23 -15.68 -19.27
N GLY A 308 7.45 -15.88 -18.77
CA GLY A 308 8.70 -15.67 -19.51
C GLY A 308 9.16 -14.21 -19.62
N LEU A 309 8.52 -13.29 -18.90
CA LEU A 309 8.83 -11.86 -18.91
C LEU A 309 9.79 -11.50 -17.77
N THR A 310 10.72 -10.60 -18.05
CA THR A 310 11.74 -10.13 -17.11
C THR A 310 11.44 -8.71 -16.65
N TYR A 311 11.11 -8.53 -15.36
CA TYR A 311 10.90 -7.20 -14.77
C TYR A 311 11.97 -6.91 -13.69
N LEU A 312 12.50 -5.69 -13.69
CA LEU A 312 13.48 -5.21 -12.69
C LEU A 312 12.80 -4.61 -11.44
N PRO A 313 13.51 -4.40 -10.32
CA PRO A 313 12.89 -3.91 -9.08
C PRO A 313 12.94 -2.38 -8.80
N GLU A 314 13.37 -1.47 -9.69
CA GLU A 314 13.32 0.00 -9.39
C GLU A 314 13.43 1.02 -10.59
N ALA A 315 12.62 2.10 -10.59
CA ALA A 315 12.61 3.34 -11.45
C ALA A 315 11.60 4.41 -10.87
N PRO A 316 11.28 5.62 -11.43
CA PRO A 316 10.40 6.62 -10.73
C PRO A 316 9.22 7.33 -11.50
N THR A 317 8.00 7.45 -10.92
CA THR A 317 6.84 8.30 -11.39
C THR A 317 5.96 8.96 -10.25
N GLY A 318 4.59 8.94 -10.27
CA GLY A 318 3.65 9.63 -9.31
C GLY A 318 2.20 9.04 -9.18
N SER A 319 1.56 8.96 -7.98
CA SER A 319 0.18 8.39 -7.74
C SER A 319 -0.30 8.39 -6.26
N ASN A 320 -1.60 8.62 -5.98
CA ASN A 320 -2.17 8.74 -4.62
C ASN A 320 -2.85 7.49 -4.02
N VAL A 321 -3.42 6.57 -4.82
CA VAL A 321 -4.38 5.54 -4.31
C VAL A 321 -3.75 4.57 -3.30
N SER A 322 -2.44 4.34 -3.43
CA SER A 322 -1.62 3.48 -2.57
C SER A 322 -1.71 3.77 -1.07
N TYR A 323 -2.00 5.02 -0.68
CA TYR A 323 -2.12 5.40 0.73
C TYR A 323 -3.34 4.80 1.43
N GLU A 324 -4.40 4.50 0.69
CA GLU A 324 -5.66 3.96 1.23
C GLU A 324 -5.84 2.47 0.91
N ILE A 325 -5.17 1.94 -0.13
CA ILE A 325 -5.33 0.55 -0.61
C ILE A 325 -3.97 -0.03 -1.05
N PRO A 326 -3.61 -1.26 -0.63
CA PRO A 326 -2.50 -2.03 -1.18
C PRO A 326 -2.51 -2.04 -2.71
N SER A 327 -1.52 -1.37 -3.30
CA SER A 327 -1.49 -1.05 -4.73
C SER A 327 -0.16 -1.43 -5.38
N ILE A 328 -0.15 -1.59 -6.70
CA ILE A 328 1.05 -1.54 -7.54
C ILE A 328 0.83 -0.64 -8.76
N HIS A 329 1.94 -0.11 -9.30
CA HIS A 329 1.98 0.62 -10.55
C HIS A 329 3.32 0.30 -11.26
N PRO A 330 3.47 -0.89 -11.87
CA PRO A 330 4.67 -1.25 -12.62
C PRO A 330 4.78 -0.46 -13.92
N ILE A 331 6.00 -0.41 -14.45
CA ILE A 331 6.29 0.13 -15.78
C ILE A 331 6.51 -1.02 -16.76
N PHE A 332 5.85 -1.00 -17.92
CA PHE A 332 6.14 -1.89 -19.05
C PHE A 332 6.85 -1.13 -20.16
N LEU A 333 7.89 -1.73 -20.76
CA LEU A 333 8.85 -1.01 -21.59
C LEU A 333 8.55 -1.13 -23.09
N LEU A 334 8.35 0.01 -23.74
CA LEU A 334 8.11 0.18 -25.17
C LEU A 334 9.43 0.38 -25.93
N ASP A 335 9.49 -0.16 -27.15
CA ASP A 335 10.61 0.02 -28.07
C ASP A 335 10.54 1.39 -28.77
N VAL A 336 11.24 2.36 -28.20
CA VAL A 336 11.48 3.69 -28.78
C VAL A 336 12.75 3.68 -29.65
N GLU A 337 12.75 4.43 -30.76
CA GLU A 337 13.90 4.51 -31.68
C GLU A 337 15.15 5.17 -31.06
N ASP A 338 14.96 6.03 -30.06
CA ASP A 338 15.96 6.92 -29.48
C ASP A 338 15.80 6.94 -27.95
N PRO A 339 16.84 6.59 -27.16
CA PRO A 339 16.77 6.59 -25.69
C PRO A 339 16.45 7.94 -25.03
N SER A 340 16.45 9.05 -25.77
CA SER A 340 16.00 10.36 -25.30
C SER A 340 14.48 10.58 -25.43
N VAL A 341 13.77 9.70 -26.15
CA VAL A 341 12.30 9.71 -26.26
C VAL A 341 11.70 8.98 -25.06
N GLY A 342 10.98 9.72 -24.22
CA GLY A 342 10.18 9.20 -23.12
C GLY A 342 8.81 9.90 -23.04
N PRO A 343 8.05 9.69 -21.96
CA PRO A 343 6.76 10.33 -21.76
C PRO A 343 6.78 11.85 -21.93
N HIS A 344 5.64 12.41 -22.35
CA HIS A 344 5.45 13.81 -22.77
C HIS A 344 6.29 14.25 -24.00
N HIS A 345 6.92 13.33 -24.74
CA HIS A 345 7.56 13.62 -26.03
C HIS A 345 6.67 13.18 -27.21
N PRO A 346 6.51 13.96 -28.30
CA PRO A 346 5.62 13.62 -29.42
C PRO A 346 5.89 12.23 -30.04
N LYS A 347 7.16 11.86 -30.25
CA LYS A 347 7.52 10.49 -30.72
C LYS A 347 7.05 9.38 -29.78
N PHE A 348 6.88 9.64 -28.48
CA PHE A 348 6.36 8.63 -27.55
C PHE A 348 4.86 8.40 -27.76
N ALA A 349 4.10 9.43 -28.17
CA ALA A 349 2.73 9.25 -28.64
C ALA A 349 2.69 8.41 -29.92
N GLU A 350 3.59 8.66 -30.87
CA GLU A 350 3.72 7.85 -32.09
C GLU A 350 4.02 6.37 -31.75
N THR A 351 5.00 6.11 -30.87
CA THR A 351 5.31 4.76 -30.37
C THR A 351 4.11 4.13 -29.66
N ALA A 352 3.40 4.84 -28.78
CA ALA A 352 2.27 4.32 -28.01
C ALA A 352 1.06 3.93 -28.88
N GLY A 353 0.94 4.46 -30.09
CA GLY A 353 -0.07 4.05 -31.08
C GLY A 353 0.30 2.79 -31.88
N THR A 354 1.54 2.30 -31.79
CA THR A 354 2.00 1.16 -32.60
C THR A 354 1.38 -0.16 -32.14
N ARG A 355 1.12 -1.06 -33.10
CA ARG A 355 0.68 -2.42 -32.81
C ARG A 355 1.72 -3.19 -31.95
N ALA A 356 3.01 -2.92 -32.10
CA ALA A 356 4.05 -3.50 -31.24
C ALA A 356 3.89 -3.10 -29.77
N SER A 357 3.64 -1.82 -29.49
CA SER A 357 3.40 -1.36 -28.11
C SER A 357 2.10 -1.89 -27.51
N PHE A 358 1.09 -2.12 -28.34
CA PHE A 358 -0.13 -2.83 -27.96
C PHE A 358 0.14 -4.30 -27.55
N GLU A 359 0.94 -5.07 -28.29
CA GLU A 359 1.32 -6.43 -27.88
C GLU A 359 2.04 -6.45 -26.51
N ILE A 360 2.89 -5.45 -26.25
CA ILE A 360 3.58 -5.30 -24.96
C ILE A 360 2.56 -5.01 -23.85
N ALA A 361 1.58 -4.14 -24.09
CA ALA A 361 0.49 -3.85 -23.15
C ALA A 361 -0.40 -5.09 -22.88
N LEU A 362 -0.65 -5.94 -23.89
CA LEU A 362 -1.36 -7.21 -23.70
C LEU A 362 -0.54 -8.24 -22.91
N ASN A 363 0.77 -8.33 -23.13
CA ASN A 363 1.66 -9.15 -22.32
C ASN A 363 1.68 -8.70 -20.86
N PHE A 364 1.75 -7.39 -20.61
CA PHE A 364 1.62 -6.81 -19.27
C PHE A 364 0.26 -7.12 -18.63
N ALA A 365 -0.84 -7.00 -19.39
CA ALA A 365 -2.19 -7.31 -18.91
C ALA A 365 -2.34 -8.75 -18.41
N ARG A 366 -1.71 -9.74 -19.09
CA ARG A 366 -1.73 -11.14 -18.66
C ARG A 366 -1.03 -11.36 -17.31
N VAL A 367 -0.01 -10.55 -16.97
CA VAL A 367 0.63 -10.57 -15.64
C VAL A 367 -0.24 -9.87 -14.59
N MET A 368 -0.85 -8.72 -14.92
CA MET A 368 -1.81 -8.04 -14.05
C MET A 368 -3.03 -8.92 -13.73
N ALA A 369 -3.51 -9.71 -14.70
CA ALA A 369 -4.62 -10.64 -14.52
C ALA A 369 -4.24 -11.79 -13.57
N ALA A 370 -3.09 -12.43 -13.78
CA ALA A 370 -2.61 -13.51 -12.92
C ALA A 370 -2.40 -13.03 -11.48
N THR A 371 -1.79 -11.85 -11.32
CA THR A 371 -1.58 -11.20 -10.02
C THR A 371 -2.90 -10.89 -9.33
N GLY A 372 -3.88 -10.29 -10.03
CA GLY A 372 -5.20 -10.03 -9.47
C GLY A 372 -5.93 -11.30 -9.03
N LEU A 373 -5.78 -12.41 -9.78
CA LEU A 373 -6.39 -13.69 -9.44
C LEU A 373 -5.76 -14.34 -8.19
N ASP A 374 -4.44 -14.26 -8.01
CA ASP A 374 -3.75 -14.69 -6.78
C ASP A 374 -4.34 -13.98 -5.53
N LEU A 375 -4.54 -12.66 -5.61
CA LEU A 375 -5.08 -11.85 -4.51
C LEU A 375 -6.56 -12.16 -4.21
N LEU A 376 -7.34 -12.48 -5.24
CA LEU A 376 -8.75 -12.90 -5.10
C LEU A 376 -8.88 -14.31 -4.49
N GLN A 377 -8.00 -15.23 -4.86
CA GLN A 377 -8.02 -16.62 -4.38
C GLN A 377 -7.45 -16.78 -2.96
N SER A 378 -6.43 -16.00 -2.58
CA SER A 378 -5.64 -16.28 -1.38
C SER A 378 -6.08 -15.49 -0.15
N ASN A 379 -6.75 -16.15 0.80
CA ASN A 379 -7.02 -15.59 2.14
C ASN A 379 -5.74 -15.10 2.83
N ASP A 380 -4.64 -15.84 2.66
CA ASP A 380 -3.33 -15.55 3.23
C ASP A 380 -2.74 -14.25 2.69
N LEU A 381 -2.84 -13.99 1.38
CA LEU A 381 -2.41 -12.70 0.81
C LEU A 381 -3.29 -11.55 1.30
N ARG A 382 -4.60 -11.77 1.48
CA ARG A 382 -5.54 -10.74 1.97
C ARG A 382 -5.33 -10.38 3.44
N GLU A 383 -5.05 -11.37 4.30
CA GLU A 383 -4.64 -11.11 5.69
C GLU A 383 -3.33 -10.30 5.74
N GLN A 384 -2.36 -10.64 4.89
CA GLN A 384 -1.09 -9.91 4.76
C GLN A 384 -1.28 -8.47 4.23
N MET A 385 -2.08 -8.28 3.17
CA MET A 385 -2.45 -6.95 2.65
C MET A 385 -3.19 -6.09 3.70
N SER A 386 -4.02 -6.71 4.55
CA SER A 386 -4.68 -6.01 5.65
C SER A 386 -3.70 -5.57 6.75
N LEU A 387 -2.53 -6.20 6.86
CA LEU A 387 -1.44 -5.78 7.74
C LEU A 387 -0.62 -4.65 7.10
N GLU A 388 -0.30 -4.73 5.80
CA GLU A 388 0.33 -3.62 5.07
C GLU A 388 -0.54 -2.35 5.14
N LYS A 389 -1.85 -2.46 4.88
CA LYS A 389 -2.83 -1.36 5.01
C LYS A 389 -2.95 -0.82 6.45
N ALA A 390 -2.61 -1.62 7.46
CA ALA A 390 -2.54 -1.19 8.86
C ALA A 390 -1.17 -0.61 9.27
N GLY A 391 -0.22 -0.46 8.32
CA GLY A 391 1.09 0.14 8.54
C GLY A 391 2.17 -0.85 9.00
N PHE A 392 2.00 -2.15 8.79
CA PHE A 392 2.99 -3.18 9.13
C PHE A 392 3.71 -3.70 7.86
N ASP A 393 5.04 -3.64 7.84
CA ASP A 393 5.85 -4.37 6.84
C ASP A 393 5.56 -5.88 6.96
N VAL A 394 4.87 -6.47 5.98
CA VAL A 394 4.78 -7.94 5.87
C VAL A 394 6.04 -8.44 5.19
N LEU A 395 6.83 -9.20 5.95
CA LEU A 395 8.12 -9.72 5.51
C LEU A 395 8.05 -11.14 4.94
N GLY A 396 6.93 -11.85 5.10
CA GLY A 396 6.71 -13.19 4.56
C GLY A 396 5.98 -14.12 5.54
N ARG A 397 5.71 -15.35 5.07
CA ARG A 397 5.01 -16.40 5.82
C ARG A 397 5.96 -17.51 6.23
N LEU A 398 5.75 -18.05 7.44
CA LEU A 398 6.61 -19.04 8.08
C LEU A 398 5.78 -20.06 8.86
N ASP A 399 6.00 -21.35 8.61
CA ASP A 399 5.51 -22.41 9.51
C ASP A 399 6.45 -22.53 10.70
N VAL A 400 5.94 -22.32 11.91
CA VAL A 400 6.75 -22.36 13.14
C VAL A 400 7.24 -23.77 13.51
N THR A 401 6.74 -24.81 12.85
CA THR A 401 7.23 -26.19 13.04
C THR A 401 8.41 -26.54 12.14
N ASP A 402 8.66 -25.79 11.06
CA ASP A 402 9.83 -25.98 10.20
C ASP A 402 11.02 -25.14 10.70
N THR A 403 11.84 -25.76 11.56
CA THR A 403 13.06 -25.14 12.13
C THR A 403 14.11 -24.75 11.09
N LYS A 404 14.09 -25.36 9.89
CA LYS A 404 14.95 -24.96 8.78
C LYS A 404 14.42 -23.67 8.15
N ALA A 405 13.13 -23.63 7.81
CA ALA A 405 12.49 -22.44 7.26
C ALA A 405 12.59 -21.23 8.22
N ILE A 406 12.48 -21.44 9.54
CA ILE A 406 12.74 -20.38 10.54
C ILE A 406 14.15 -19.80 10.35
N SER A 407 15.16 -20.67 10.29
CA SER A 407 16.56 -20.27 10.19
C SER A 407 16.87 -19.54 8.87
N GLU A 408 16.33 -20.03 7.76
CA GLU A 408 16.48 -19.42 6.43
C GLU A 408 15.75 -18.07 6.33
N THR A 409 14.56 -17.98 6.93
CA THR A 409 13.77 -16.74 6.99
C THR A 409 14.52 -15.65 7.75
N PHE A 410 14.95 -15.89 8.99
CA PHE A 410 15.64 -14.86 9.78
C PHE A 410 16.99 -14.44 9.15
N ALA A 411 17.71 -15.37 8.51
CA ALA A 411 18.94 -15.05 7.79
C ALA A 411 18.71 -14.13 6.58
N SER A 412 17.59 -14.29 5.87
CA SER A 412 17.19 -13.39 4.78
C SER A 412 16.71 -12.03 5.31
N LEU A 413 15.69 -12.03 6.17
CA LEU A 413 14.94 -10.83 6.54
C LEU A 413 15.78 -9.76 7.24
N VAL A 414 16.66 -10.15 8.17
CA VAL A 414 17.43 -9.19 8.98
C VAL A 414 18.35 -8.31 8.13
N SER A 415 18.78 -8.79 6.95
CA SER A 415 19.59 -8.00 6.02
C SER A 415 18.86 -6.78 5.44
N GLY A 416 17.53 -6.82 5.35
CA GLY A 416 16.68 -5.73 4.85
C GLY A 416 16.10 -4.82 5.94
N LEU A 417 16.36 -5.07 7.22
CA LEU A 417 15.79 -4.27 8.32
C LEU A 417 16.59 -2.99 8.57
N ARG A 418 15.90 -1.83 8.51
CA ARG A 418 16.48 -0.51 8.85
C ARG A 418 17.02 -0.44 10.29
N TYR A 419 16.48 -1.24 11.20
CA TYR A 419 16.88 -1.30 12.62
C TYR A 419 16.92 -2.76 13.11
N PRO A 420 17.91 -3.17 13.93
CA PRO A 420 17.95 -4.53 14.47
C PRO A 420 16.77 -4.80 15.42
N ILE A 421 16.25 -6.03 15.40
CA ILE A 421 15.06 -6.43 16.17
C ILE A 421 15.23 -6.11 17.67
N ARG A 422 14.23 -5.44 18.26
CA ARG A 422 14.18 -5.07 19.70
C ARG A 422 13.02 -5.74 20.47
N GLY A 423 11.96 -6.11 19.76
CA GLY A 423 10.75 -6.70 20.33
C GLY A 423 10.36 -7.98 19.60
N PHE A 424 9.71 -8.91 20.29
CA PHE A 424 9.07 -10.08 19.69
C PHE A 424 7.80 -10.46 20.45
N VAL A 425 6.78 -10.89 19.71
CA VAL A 425 5.51 -11.40 20.27
C VAL A 425 5.23 -12.79 19.69
N GLY A 426 5.39 -13.81 20.52
CA GLY A 426 5.09 -15.20 20.18
C GLY A 426 3.59 -15.47 20.26
N CYS A 427 2.85 -15.15 19.20
CA CYS A 427 1.40 -15.39 19.11
C CYS A 427 1.01 -16.81 18.66
N ALA A 428 1.97 -17.61 18.18
CA ALA A 428 1.68 -18.93 17.60
C ALA A 428 0.96 -19.85 18.60
N GLY A 429 -0.21 -20.35 18.23
CA GLY A 429 -0.96 -21.28 19.07
C GLY A 429 -2.23 -21.77 18.41
N VAL A 430 -2.46 -23.08 18.49
CA VAL A 430 -3.73 -23.74 18.15
C VAL A 430 -4.38 -24.28 19.42
N SER A 431 -5.70 -24.36 19.39
CA SER A 431 -6.53 -25.10 20.34
C SER A 431 -7.16 -26.29 19.62
N ASP A 432 -7.25 -27.41 20.30
CA ASP A 432 -7.84 -28.65 19.82
C ASP A 432 -8.47 -29.32 21.05
N ASN A 433 -9.77 -29.60 20.99
CA ASN A 433 -10.62 -29.87 22.14
C ASN A 433 -11.36 -31.20 21.92
N ASP A 434 -11.11 -32.19 22.76
CA ASP A 434 -11.69 -33.54 22.68
C ASP A 434 -11.49 -34.23 24.05
N PRO A 435 -12.36 -35.18 24.47
CA PRO A 435 -12.18 -35.92 25.70
C PRO A 435 -10.82 -36.62 25.76
N ALA A 436 -10.10 -36.47 26.87
CA ALA A 436 -8.70 -36.93 26.99
C ALA A 436 -8.50 -38.45 26.84
N HIS A 437 -9.57 -39.25 26.83
CA HIS A 437 -9.53 -40.70 26.61
C HIS A 437 -9.68 -41.12 25.14
N THR A 438 -10.08 -40.19 24.25
CA THR A 438 -10.16 -40.38 22.78
C THR A 438 -9.18 -39.47 22.02
N PHE A 439 -8.63 -38.45 22.67
CA PHE A 439 -7.64 -37.52 22.08
C PHE A 439 -6.38 -38.27 21.59
N SER A 440 -6.01 -38.14 20.31
CA SER A 440 -4.87 -38.89 19.76
C SER A 440 -3.52 -38.29 20.15
N VAL A 441 -2.52 -39.16 20.33
CA VAL A 441 -1.16 -38.74 20.70
C VAL A 441 -0.53 -37.90 19.58
N GLU A 442 -0.92 -38.13 18.34
CA GLU A 442 -0.47 -37.42 17.15
C GLU A 442 -0.99 -35.97 17.13
N ARG A 443 -2.27 -35.75 17.51
CA ARG A 443 -2.82 -34.41 17.74
C ARG A 443 -2.12 -33.73 18.92
N PHE A 444 -1.83 -34.47 20.00
CA PHE A 444 -1.16 -33.92 21.18
C PHE A 444 0.25 -33.45 20.84
N ARG A 445 1.04 -34.27 20.12
CA ARG A 445 2.38 -33.89 19.60
C ARG A 445 2.28 -32.64 18.73
N ARG A 446 1.44 -32.65 17.69
CA ARG A 446 1.25 -31.49 16.79
C ARG A 446 0.90 -30.20 17.55
N LEU A 447 0.02 -30.28 18.55
CA LEU A 447 -0.36 -29.13 19.36
C LEU A 447 0.82 -28.62 20.21
N MET A 448 1.61 -29.51 20.81
CA MET A 448 2.84 -29.15 21.53
C MET A 448 3.92 -28.57 20.59
N ASP A 449 4.05 -29.13 19.39
CA ASP A 449 5.04 -28.70 18.41
C ASP A 449 4.74 -27.30 17.86
N ILE A 450 3.47 -26.96 17.64
CA ILE A 450 3.06 -25.60 17.29
C ILE A 450 3.19 -24.65 18.50
N ASN A 451 2.55 -25.01 19.62
CA ASN A 451 2.36 -24.08 20.74
C ASN A 451 3.63 -23.85 21.58
N VAL A 452 4.55 -24.81 21.61
CA VAL A 452 5.73 -24.81 22.50
C VAL A 452 7.03 -24.92 21.70
N THR A 453 7.20 -25.96 20.87
CA THR A 453 8.46 -26.19 20.13
C THR A 453 8.72 -25.07 19.14
N GLY A 454 7.72 -24.69 18.34
CA GLY A 454 7.83 -23.61 17.37
C GLY A 454 7.94 -22.22 18.01
N MET A 455 7.24 -21.98 19.12
CA MET A 455 7.39 -20.73 19.87
C MET A 455 8.80 -20.59 20.45
N PHE A 456 9.41 -21.67 20.96
CA PHE A 456 10.82 -21.69 21.35
C PHE A 456 11.76 -21.47 20.17
N ALA A 457 11.54 -22.14 19.03
CA ALA A 457 12.41 -22.03 17.86
C ALA A 457 12.45 -20.60 17.28
N VAL A 458 11.29 -19.94 17.15
CA VAL A 458 11.22 -18.55 16.70
C VAL A 458 11.82 -17.59 17.74
N ALA A 459 11.54 -17.78 19.04
CA ALA A 459 12.16 -16.95 20.09
C ALA A 459 13.69 -17.11 20.12
N GLN A 460 14.21 -18.32 19.90
CA GLN A 460 15.64 -18.60 19.78
C GLN A 460 16.25 -17.89 18.57
N ALA A 461 15.59 -17.93 17.40
CA ALA A 461 16.04 -17.20 16.22
C ALA A 461 16.15 -15.69 16.50
N VAL A 462 15.09 -15.07 17.06
CA VAL A 462 15.14 -13.64 17.43
C VAL A 462 16.27 -13.36 18.44
N ALA A 463 16.44 -14.20 19.47
CA ALA A 463 17.49 -14.01 20.47
C ALA A 463 18.91 -14.12 19.87
N LEU A 464 19.10 -14.93 18.83
CA LEU A 464 20.35 -15.01 18.07
C LEU A 464 20.61 -13.72 17.26
N GLU A 465 19.59 -13.12 16.65
CA GLU A 465 19.74 -11.85 15.93
C GLU A 465 19.97 -10.66 16.87
N MET A 466 19.26 -10.60 18.01
CA MET A 466 19.54 -9.65 19.09
C MET A 466 20.98 -9.78 19.59
N LYS A 467 21.48 -11.02 19.74
CA LYS A 467 22.87 -11.30 20.13
C LYS A 467 23.88 -10.87 19.07
N LYS A 468 23.65 -11.19 17.78
CA LYS A 468 24.52 -10.79 16.65
C LYS A 468 24.67 -9.27 16.57
N ALA A 469 23.58 -8.54 16.72
CA ALA A 469 23.60 -7.08 16.75
C ALA A 469 24.08 -6.48 18.09
N ASN A 470 24.27 -7.31 19.13
CA ASN A 470 24.58 -6.91 20.51
C ASN A 470 23.58 -5.90 21.09
N VAL A 471 22.28 -6.18 20.94
CA VAL A 471 21.19 -5.29 21.38
C VAL A 471 20.31 -5.94 22.45
N SER A 472 19.96 -5.16 23.47
CA SER A 472 18.97 -5.57 24.48
C SER A 472 17.55 -5.50 23.90
N GLY A 473 16.62 -6.26 24.45
CA GLY A 473 15.25 -6.37 23.92
C GLY A 473 14.22 -6.93 24.89
N SER A 474 12.97 -7.03 24.44
CA SER A 474 11.86 -7.62 25.19
C SER A 474 11.07 -8.62 24.34
N MET A 475 10.59 -9.69 24.97
CA MET A 475 9.78 -10.74 24.35
C MET A 475 8.50 -10.99 25.14
N VAL A 476 7.40 -11.18 24.41
CA VAL A 476 6.08 -11.52 24.95
C VAL A 476 5.66 -12.87 24.39
N LEU A 477 5.50 -13.88 25.22
CA LEU A 477 4.97 -15.19 24.81
C LEU A 477 3.48 -15.27 25.14
N VAL A 478 2.63 -15.47 24.14
CA VAL A 478 1.18 -15.50 24.34
C VAL A 478 0.78 -16.88 24.86
N ALA A 479 0.63 -16.95 26.18
CA ALA A 479 0.16 -18.12 26.91
C ALA A 479 -1.38 -18.19 26.85
N SER A 480 -2.03 -18.33 28.00
CA SER A 480 -3.49 -18.29 28.22
C SER A 480 -3.73 -18.45 29.73
N MET A 481 -4.86 -17.95 30.25
CA MET A 481 -5.32 -18.32 31.60
C MET A 481 -5.41 -19.86 31.78
N SER A 482 -5.70 -20.59 30.69
CA SER A 482 -5.69 -22.06 30.60
C SER A 482 -4.34 -22.72 30.93
N GLY A 483 -3.23 -21.96 30.98
CA GLY A 483 -1.95 -22.43 31.51
C GLY A 483 -1.85 -22.41 33.04
N THR A 484 -2.88 -21.91 33.73
CA THR A 484 -2.96 -21.83 35.20
C THR A 484 -4.21 -22.45 35.80
N VAL A 485 -5.28 -22.63 35.03
CA VAL A 485 -6.55 -23.25 35.47
C VAL A 485 -7.05 -24.28 34.45
N VAL A 486 -8.05 -25.08 34.84
CA VAL A 486 -8.82 -25.94 33.94
C VAL A 486 -10.08 -25.19 33.49
N ASN A 487 -10.44 -25.30 32.21
CA ASN A 487 -11.61 -24.61 31.66
C ASN A 487 -12.90 -25.39 31.94
N LYS A 488 -13.92 -24.72 32.50
CA LYS A 488 -15.22 -25.33 32.78
C LYS A 488 -15.99 -25.57 31.46
N GLY A 489 -16.51 -26.79 31.28
CA GLY A 489 -17.40 -27.13 30.16
C GLY A 489 -16.72 -27.42 28.82
N VAL A 490 -15.38 -27.52 28.76
CA VAL A 490 -14.64 -27.88 27.54
C VAL A 490 -13.46 -28.80 27.89
N ASP A 491 -13.32 -29.92 27.17
CA ASP A 491 -12.18 -30.84 27.33
C ASP A 491 -10.93 -30.31 26.61
N THR A 492 -10.04 -29.66 27.36
CA THR A 492 -8.89 -28.92 26.81
C THR A 492 -7.52 -29.43 27.31
N ALA A 493 -7.43 -30.68 27.76
CA ALA A 493 -6.25 -31.23 28.47
C ALA A 493 -4.90 -31.02 27.72
N ALA A 494 -4.87 -31.22 26.41
CA ALA A 494 -3.69 -30.96 25.57
C ALA A 494 -3.36 -29.46 25.48
N TYR A 495 -4.37 -28.63 25.20
CA TYR A 495 -4.24 -27.18 25.10
C TYR A 495 -3.70 -26.56 26.40
N ASN A 496 -4.33 -26.85 27.54
CA ASN A 496 -3.93 -26.32 28.85
C ASN A 496 -2.50 -26.74 29.18
N SER A 497 -2.14 -28.02 28.98
CA SER A 497 -0.76 -28.51 29.15
C SER A 497 0.26 -27.72 28.32
N SER A 498 -0.06 -27.41 27.06
CA SER A 498 0.81 -26.62 26.19
C SER A 498 0.96 -25.17 26.66
N LYS A 499 -0.11 -24.54 27.15
CA LYS A 499 -0.06 -23.16 27.64
C LYS A 499 0.65 -23.07 29.00
N SER A 500 0.52 -24.08 29.86
CA SER A 500 1.36 -24.24 31.06
C SER A 500 2.85 -24.36 30.71
N ALA A 501 3.18 -25.08 29.62
CA ALA A 501 4.54 -25.18 29.12
C ALA A 501 5.07 -23.83 28.57
N VAL A 502 4.25 -23.04 27.86
CA VAL A 502 4.62 -21.67 27.43
C VAL A 502 4.90 -20.76 28.63
N LEU A 503 4.11 -20.83 29.70
CA LEU A 503 4.36 -20.07 30.94
C LEU A 503 5.72 -20.43 31.58
N GLN A 504 6.07 -21.71 31.60
CA GLN A 504 7.37 -22.13 32.13
C GLN A 504 8.51 -21.79 31.16
N LEU A 505 8.29 -21.88 29.85
CA LEU A 505 9.24 -21.48 28.82
C LEU A 505 9.61 -20.00 28.97
N ALA A 506 8.63 -19.11 29.14
CA ALA A 506 8.87 -17.68 29.38
C ALA A 506 9.79 -17.44 30.58
N ARG A 507 9.57 -18.13 31.71
CA ARG A 507 10.42 -18.05 32.90
C ARG A 507 11.83 -18.59 32.67
N SER A 508 11.98 -19.72 31.98
CA SER A 508 13.29 -20.32 31.68
C SER A 508 14.10 -19.42 30.74
N LEU A 509 13.50 -18.89 29.67
CA LEU A 509 14.16 -18.00 28.72
C LEU A 509 14.52 -16.64 29.35
N ALA A 510 13.66 -16.10 30.23
CA ALA A 510 13.97 -14.91 31.02
C ALA A 510 15.21 -15.09 31.90
N ALA A 511 15.40 -16.27 32.52
CA ALA A 511 16.59 -16.58 33.29
C ALA A 511 17.82 -16.78 32.39
N GLU A 512 17.69 -17.51 31.28
CA GLU A 512 18.81 -17.85 30.40
C GLU A 512 19.32 -16.68 29.54
N TRP A 513 18.50 -15.66 29.28
CA TRP A 513 18.88 -14.48 28.47
C TRP A 513 18.87 -13.16 29.25
N GLY A 514 18.21 -13.09 30.41
CA GLY A 514 18.23 -11.91 31.28
C GLY A 514 19.47 -11.79 32.17
N SER A 515 20.24 -12.86 32.39
CA SER A 515 21.39 -12.84 33.33
C SER A 515 22.67 -13.53 32.84
N ARG A 516 22.73 -14.05 31.60
CA ARG A 516 23.85 -14.89 31.14
C ARG A 516 24.94 -14.07 30.44
N LYS A 517 26.17 -14.15 30.95
CA LYS A 517 27.36 -13.49 30.37
C LYS A 517 27.52 -13.86 28.89
N GLY A 518 27.62 -12.84 28.03
CA GLY A 518 27.75 -13.03 26.57
C GLY A 518 26.42 -13.11 25.81
N MET A 519 25.28 -12.89 26.48
CA MET A 519 24.03 -12.43 25.86
C MET A 519 23.84 -10.94 26.15
N PRO A 520 23.17 -10.17 25.27
CA PRO A 520 22.58 -8.89 25.66
C PRO A 520 21.38 -9.14 26.59
N LEU A 521 20.91 -8.12 27.30
CA LEU A 521 19.77 -8.25 28.21
C LEU A 521 18.47 -8.42 27.43
N ILE A 522 17.88 -9.63 27.46
CA ILE A 522 16.57 -9.90 26.87
C ILE A 522 15.58 -10.17 28.01
N ARG A 523 14.56 -9.32 28.13
CA ARG A 523 13.40 -9.57 29.00
C ARG A 523 12.46 -10.55 28.32
N VAL A 524 11.89 -11.49 29.05
CA VAL A 524 10.87 -12.42 28.52
C VAL A 524 9.72 -12.49 29.51
N ASN A 525 8.52 -12.15 29.08
CA ASN A 525 7.29 -12.22 29.87
C ASN A 525 6.23 -13.03 29.12
N SER A 526 5.22 -13.51 29.83
CA SER A 526 4.01 -14.08 29.21
C SER A 526 2.83 -13.12 29.28
N LEU A 527 1.97 -13.22 28.27
CA LEU A 527 0.63 -12.62 28.27
C LEU A 527 -0.38 -13.76 28.34
N SER A 528 -1.29 -13.72 29.31
CA SER A 528 -2.31 -14.75 29.53
C SER A 528 -3.72 -14.18 29.36
N PRO A 529 -4.29 -14.23 28.14
CA PRO A 529 -5.70 -13.88 27.92
C PRO A 529 -6.67 -14.82 28.62
N GLY A 530 -7.85 -14.29 28.96
CA GLY A 530 -9.05 -15.08 29.21
C GLY A 530 -9.88 -15.30 27.94
N TYR A 531 -11.20 -15.45 28.09
CA TYR A 531 -12.11 -15.69 26.96
C TYR A 531 -12.29 -14.44 26.09
N ILE A 532 -11.61 -14.41 24.94
CA ILE A 532 -11.73 -13.39 23.90
C ILE A 532 -12.83 -13.77 22.90
N ARG A 533 -13.67 -12.81 22.49
CA ARG A 533 -14.63 -12.98 21.37
C ARG A 533 -13.88 -12.87 20.03
N THR A 534 -13.70 -14.00 19.34
CA THR A 534 -12.88 -14.14 18.12
C THR A 534 -13.46 -15.20 17.17
N PRO A 535 -13.02 -15.28 15.90
CA PRO A 535 -13.35 -16.41 15.03
C PRO A 535 -13.03 -17.77 15.65
N ALA A 536 -11.88 -17.90 16.33
CA ALA A 536 -11.44 -19.14 16.97
C ALA A 536 -12.34 -19.59 18.15
N THR A 537 -13.03 -18.67 18.82
CA THR A 537 -14.00 -19.00 19.89
C THR A 537 -15.44 -19.14 19.39
N THR A 538 -15.72 -18.86 18.12
CA THR A 538 -17.10 -18.80 17.58
C THR A 538 -17.82 -20.15 17.63
N GLU A 539 -17.14 -21.28 17.37
CA GLU A 539 -17.77 -22.61 17.48
C GLU A 539 -18.19 -22.91 18.94
N SER A 540 -17.36 -22.53 19.92
CA SER A 540 -17.70 -22.71 21.34
C SER A 540 -18.87 -21.83 21.75
N LEU A 541 -18.85 -20.54 21.36
CA LEU A 541 -19.93 -19.59 21.66
C LEU A 541 -21.26 -19.93 20.97
N SER A 542 -21.24 -20.73 19.91
CA SER A 542 -22.47 -21.25 19.27
C SER A 542 -23.21 -22.32 20.09
N LYS A 543 -22.56 -22.90 21.11
CA LYS A 543 -23.15 -23.94 21.98
C LYS A 543 -24.08 -23.25 22.99
N ALA A 544 -25.33 -23.71 23.06
CA ALA A 544 -26.36 -23.09 23.90
C ALA A 544 -25.91 -22.97 25.36
N GLY A 545 -26.03 -21.76 25.93
CA GLY A 545 -25.60 -21.42 27.29
C GLY A 545 -24.09 -21.21 27.47
N MET A 546 -23.23 -21.51 26.50
CA MET A 546 -21.78 -21.42 26.69
C MET A 546 -21.27 -19.97 26.81
N GLU A 547 -21.85 -19.01 26.08
CA GLU A 547 -21.52 -17.60 26.27
C GLU A 547 -22.02 -17.06 27.63
N GLU A 548 -23.21 -17.45 28.08
CA GLU A 548 -23.74 -17.07 29.40
C GLU A 548 -22.88 -17.65 30.53
N GLN A 549 -22.41 -18.90 30.40
CA GLN A 549 -21.49 -19.51 31.35
C GLN A 549 -20.13 -18.79 31.36
N TRP A 550 -19.50 -18.56 30.19
CA TRP A 550 -18.17 -17.93 30.11
C TRP A 550 -18.19 -16.45 30.51
N THR A 551 -19.30 -15.75 30.30
CA THR A 551 -19.46 -14.38 30.82
C THR A 551 -19.72 -14.37 32.32
N GLY A 552 -20.56 -15.28 32.84
CA GLY A 552 -20.83 -15.43 34.28
C GLY A 552 -19.64 -15.93 35.11
N ASP A 553 -18.74 -16.72 34.53
CA ASP A 553 -17.48 -17.15 35.15
C ASP A 553 -16.44 -16.01 35.26
N ASN A 554 -16.65 -14.86 34.60
CA ASN A 554 -15.76 -13.70 34.64
C ASN A 554 -16.31 -12.61 35.60
N MET A 555 -15.48 -12.06 36.49
CA MET A 555 -15.87 -10.98 37.41
C MET A 555 -16.39 -9.71 36.72
N LEU A 556 -15.99 -9.47 35.46
CA LEU A 556 -16.46 -8.35 34.64
C LEU A 556 -17.74 -8.66 33.83
N TYR A 557 -18.34 -9.85 33.98
CA TYR A 557 -19.59 -10.26 33.33
C TYR A 557 -19.62 -10.11 31.80
N ARG A 558 -18.46 -10.23 31.14
CA ARG A 558 -18.30 -10.14 29.68
C ARG A 558 -17.09 -10.92 29.19
N LEU A 559 -17.07 -11.17 27.89
CA LEU A 559 -15.87 -11.59 27.15
C LEU A 559 -14.98 -10.37 26.85
N SER A 560 -13.70 -10.60 26.54
CA SER A 560 -12.79 -9.55 26.07
C SER A 560 -12.83 -9.39 24.55
N LEU A 561 -12.39 -8.22 24.09
CA LEU A 561 -12.16 -7.91 22.67
C LEU A 561 -10.65 -7.95 22.36
N VAL A 562 -10.30 -8.24 21.11
CA VAL A 562 -8.90 -8.35 20.65
C VAL A 562 -8.11 -7.07 20.94
N ASP A 563 -8.74 -5.90 20.82
CA ASP A 563 -8.09 -4.61 20.99
C ASP A 563 -7.62 -4.32 22.42
N GLU A 564 -8.23 -4.96 23.42
CA GLU A 564 -7.85 -4.83 24.83
C GLU A 564 -6.45 -5.38 25.11
N TYR A 565 -5.91 -6.23 24.22
CA TYR A 565 -4.58 -6.83 24.33
C TYR A 565 -3.47 -5.97 23.70
N ARG A 566 -3.80 -4.96 22.88
CA ARG A 566 -2.81 -4.04 22.27
C ARG A 566 -1.98 -3.31 23.34
N GLY A 567 -2.66 -2.73 24.34
CA GLY A 567 -2.02 -2.03 25.47
C GLY A 567 -1.08 -2.93 26.30
N PRO A 568 -1.54 -4.08 26.81
CA PRO A 568 -0.71 -5.08 27.47
C PRO A 568 0.54 -5.50 26.68
N VAL A 569 0.43 -5.77 25.37
CA VAL A 569 1.60 -6.12 24.54
C VAL A 569 2.59 -4.96 24.46
N LEU A 570 2.12 -3.74 24.18
CA LEU A 570 2.98 -2.55 24.11
C LEU A 570 3.65 -2.23 25.46
N PHE A 571 2.94 -2.42 26.58
CA PHE A 571 3.51 -2.28 27.92
C PHE A 571 4.64 -3.28 28.16
N LEU A 572 4.45 -4.56 27.84
CA LEU A 572 5.48 -5.60 28.01
C LEU A 572 6.69 -5.43 27.09
N LEU A 573 6.49 -4.92 25.87
CA LEU A 573 7.59 -4.65 24.93
C LEU A 573 8.40 -3.41 25.30
N SER A 574 7.74 -2.33 25.74
CA SER A 574 8.37 -1.03 26.00
C SER A 574 9.06 -0.94 27.38
N ASP A 575 9.84 0.13 27.57
CA ASP A 575 10.55 0.42 28.82
C ASP A 575 9.63 0.76 30.01
N ALA A 576 8.33 0.91 29.78
CA ALA A 576 7.33 0.97 30.86
C ALA A 576 7.34 -0.31 31.73
N SER A 577 7.78 -1.44 31.17
CA SER A 577 8.03 -2.69 31.90
C SER A 577 9.52 -3.02 32.07
N SER A 578 10.42 -2.04 31.96
CA SER A 578 11.89 -2.24 31.97
C SER A 578 12.43 -3.05 33.16
N PHE A 579 11.80 -2.99 34.34
CA PHE A 579 12.16 -3.79 35.52
C PHE A 579 11.35 -5.10 35.66
N MET A 580 10.66 -5.55 34.61
CA MET A 580 9.80 -6.73 34.63
C MET A 580 10.22 -7.77 33.58
N THR A 581 10.54 -8.97 34.07
CA THR A 581 10.89 -10.18 33.30
C THR A 581 10.36 -11.41 34.05
N ALA A 582 10.30 -12.57 33.40
CA ALA A 582 9.75 -13.84 33.91
C ALA A 582 8.30 -13.77 34.42
N SER A 583 7.56 -12.69 34.13
CA SER A 583 6.26 -12.38 34.73
C SER A 583 5.11 -12.76 33.81
N ASP A 584 3.99 -13.20 34.40
CA ASP A 584 2.75 -13.49 33.69
C ASP A 584 1.75 -12.34 33.84
N LEU A 585 1.52 -11.60 32.75
CA LEU A 585 0.50 -10.56 32.70
C LEU A 585 -0.84 -11.21 32.30
N ARG A 586 -1.68 -11.49 33.29
CA ARG A 586 -3.01 -12.06 33.06
C ARG A 586 -4.04 -10.97 32.77
N VAL A 587 -4.82 -11.16 31.71
CA VAL A 587 -5.86 -10.23 31.23
C VAL A 587 -7.08 -11.07 30.87
N ASP A 588 -7.79 -11.49 31.91
CA ASP A 588 -8.84 -12.52 31.91
C ASP A 588 -10.21 -12.05 32.43
N GLY A 589 -10.34 -10.76 32.77
CA GLY A 589 -11.57 -10.22 33.37
C GLY A 589 -11.85 -10.74 34.79
N GLY A 590 -10.82 -11.22 35.51
CA GLY A 590 -10.93 -11.77 36.86
C GLY A 590 -11.32 -13.25 36.93
N HIS A 591 -11.37 -13.95 35.79
CA HIS A 591 -11.75 -15.37 35.72
C HIS A 591 -10.96 -16.27 36.68
N CYS A 592 -9.64 -16.06 36.81
CA CYS A 592 -8.78 -16.84 37.71
C CYS A 592 -8.63 -16.24 39.12
N ALA A 593 -9.53 -15.38 39.57
CA ALA A 593 -9.42 -14.66 40.85
C ALA A 593 -10.47 -15.06 41.92
N TRP A 594 -11.41 -15.96 41.61
CA TRP A 594 -12.40 -16.54 42.52
C TRP A 594 -12.49 -18.07 42.40
#